data_AF-A0A7C3XG13-F1
#
_entry.id   AF-A0A7C3XG13-F1
#
_cell.length_a   1.000
_cell.length_b   1.000
_cell.length_c   1.000
_cell.angle_alpha   90.00
_cell.angle_beta   90.00
_cell.angle_gamma   90.00
#
_symmetry.space_group_name_H-M   'P 1'
#
loop_
_entity.id
_entity.type
_entity.pdbx_description
1 polymer ?
#
loop_
_entity_poly.entity_id
_entity_poly.type
_entity_poly.pdbx_seq_one_letter_code
_entity_poly.pdbx_strand_id
1 'polypeptide(L)'
;MGTSDVDLKRLEAELRGTTLRVYWEFFKGKSYGVREVQRRLRLSSPSLALYHLEKLRRLGLLDRDIHGEYVLADEVKVGVMRNFVRLGRLVFPRYLFYAIFFWTALSAYIVESTLWGLGLDYTLIILTLCAASATTYEAARAWKDRLL
;
A
#
# COMPACT_ATOMS: atom_id res chain seq x y z
N MET A 1 -13.52 -13.88 -10.76
CA MET A 1 -14.05 -13.80 -9.38
C MET A 1 -13.78 -15.08 -8.55
N GLY A 2 -12.95 -16.03 -9.00
CA GLY A 2 -12.72 -17.31 -8.31
C GLY A 2 -11.27 -17.65 -7.96
N THR A 3 -10.31 -16.78 -8.24
CA THR A 3 -8.88 -17.02 -7.91
C THR A 3 -8.56 -16.62 -6.48
N SER A 4 -9.07 -15.49 -5.98
CA SER A 4 -8.78 -15.01 -4.63
C SER A 4 -9.33 -15.90 -3.50
N ASP A 5 -10.56 -16.43 -3.60
CA ASP A 5 -11.16 -17.24 -2.50
C ASP A 5 -10.47 -18.61 -2.33
N VAL A 6 -10.00 -19.20 -3.44
CA VAL A 6 -9.26 -20.48 -3.42
C VAL A 6 -7.85 -20.27 -2.86
N ASP A 7 -7.21 -19.15 -3.24
CA ASP A 7 -5.88 -18.79 -2.75
C ASP A 7 -5.91 -18.45 -1.25
N LEU A 8 -6.95 -17.73 -0.78
CA LEU A 8 -7.15 -17.42 0.64
C LEU A 8 -7.33 -18.68 1.50
N LYS A 9 -8.20 -19.62 1.09
CA LYS A 9 -8.40 -20.89 1.82
C LYS A 9 -7.13 -21.74 1.89
N ARG A 10 -6.31 -21.74 0.84
CA ARG A 10 -5.00 -22.40 0.85
C ARG A 10 -4.01 -21.70 1.79
N LEU A 11 -4.01 -20.37 1.79
CA LEU A 11 -3.19 -19.55 2.69
C LEU A 11 -3.53 -19.82 4.16
N GLU A 12 -4.81 -19.85 4.51
CA GLU A 12 -5.31 -20.17 5.85
C GLU A 12 -4.97 -21.61 6.29
N ALA A 13 -4.94 -22.55 5.35
CA ALA A 13 -4.50 -23.91 5.64
C ALA A 13 -2.99 -23.99 5.93
N GLU A 14 -2.18 -23.20 5.22
CA GLU A 14 -0.73 -23.17 5.39
C GLU A 14 -0.24 -22.35 6.61
N LEU A 15 -1.00 -21.32 6.98
CA LEU A 15 -0.76 -20.43 8.13
C LEU A 15 -1.34 -21.02 9.43
N ARG A 16 -0.82 -22.17 9.85
CA ARG A 16 -1.18 -22.79 11.13
C ARG A 16 0.02 -22.97 12.06
N GLY A 17 -0.28 -23.00 13.36
CA GLY A 17 0.69 -23.28 14.42
C GLY A 17 1.81 -22.24 14.51
N THR A 18 3.06 -22.70 14.57
CA THR A 18 4.24 -21.84 14.75
C THR A 18 4.42 -20.82 13.64
N THR A 19 4.04 -21.16 12.40
CA THR A 19 4.14 -20.24 11.25
C THR A 19 3.27 -19.00 11.43
N LEU A 20 2.05 -19.17 11.94
CA LEU A 20 1.13 -18.06 12.24
C LEU A 20 1.68 -17.17 13.37
N ARG A 21 2.26 -17.78 14.41
CA ARG A 21 2.92 -17.05 15.51
C ARG A 21 4.09 -16.21 15.00
N VAL A 22 4.88 -16.74 14.06
CA VAL A 22 5.96 -16.00 13.40
C VAL A 22 5.40 -14.84 12.61
N TYR A 23 4.39 -15.07 11.77
CA TYR A 23 3.74 -14.02 10.99
C TYR A 23 3.20 -12.86 11.85
N TRP A 24 2.54 -13.18 12.97
CA TRP A 24 1.95 -12.19 13.87
C TRP A 24 2.97 -11.22 14.49
N GLU A 25 4.23 -11.64 14.68
CA GLU A 25 5.27 -10.75 15.19
C GLU A 25 5.60 -9.59 14.23
N PHE A 26 5.47 -9.82 12.92
CA PHE A 26 5.76 -8.82 11.89
C PHE A 26 4.61 -7.83 11.65
N PHE A 27 3.39 -8.12 12.14
CA PHE A 27 2.25 -7.21 12.05
C PHE A 27 2.46 -5.88 12.80
N LYS A 28 3.42 -5.85 13.74
CA LYS A 28 3.78 -4.64 14.52
C LYS A 28 4.71 -3.67 13.75
N GLY A 29 4.97 -3.91 12.46
CA GLY A 29 5.71 -2.98 11.58
C GLY A 29 7.20 -2.86 11.87
N LYS A 30 7.83 -3.95 12.33
CA LYS A 30 9.26 -4.00 12.63
C LYS A 30 9.94 -5.06 11.76
N SER A 31 11.15 -4.76 11.29
CA SER A 31 12.04 -5.75 10.69
C SER A 31 12.66 -6.60 11.80
N TYR A 32 12.85 -7.90 11.51
CA TYR A 32 13.54 -8.79 12.44
C TYR A 32 14.49 -9.73 11.74
N GLY A 33 15.65 -9.94 12.35
CA GLY A 33 16.59 -10.99 11.96
C GLY A 33 16.18 -12.37 12.47
N VAL A 34 16.75 -13.43 11.88
CA VAL A 34 16.48 -14.83 12.26
C VAL A 34 16.67 -15.09 13.76
N ARG A 35 17.75 -14.56 14.36
CA ARG A 35 18.06 -14.73 15.78
C ARG A 35 17.10 -13.96 16.69
N GLU A 36 16.57 -12.83 16.22
CA GLU A 36 15.61 -12.04 16.98
C GLU A 36 14.26 -12.74 17.05
N VAL A 37 13.78 -13.25 15.91
CA VAL A 37 12.56 -14.05 15.82
C VAL A 37 12.67 -15.29 16.71
N GLN A 38 13.81 -15.99 16.65
CA GLN A 38 14.09 -17.15 17.50
C GLN A 38 13.98 -16.81 18.99
N ARG A 39 14.57 -15.69 19.44
CA ARG A 39 14.52 -15.26 20.84
C ARG A 39 13.13 -14.82 21.28
N ARG A 40 12.43 -14.03 20.46
CA ARG A 40 11.10 -13.49 20.75
C ARG A 40 10.05 -14.58 20.91
N LEU A 41 10.08 -15.56 19.99
CA LEU A 41 9.10 -16.64 19.97
C LEU A 41 9.55 -17.88 20.73
N ARG A 42 10.74 -17.83 21.34
CA ARG A 42 11.38 -18.93 22.08
C ARG A 42 11.41 -20.22 21.25
N LEU A 43 11.82 -20.08 19.98
CA LEU A 43 11.95 -21.23 19.09
C LEU A 43 13.19 -22.05 19.48
N SER A 44 13.07 -23.36 19.31
CA SER A 44 14.08 -24.34 19.73
C SER A 44 15.43 -24.15 19.05
N SER A 45 15.47 -23.59 17.83
CA SER A 45 16.71 -23.32 17.11
C SER A 45 16.59 -22.12 16.15
N PRO A 46 17.71 -21.46 15.81
CA PRO A 46 17.73 -20.44 14.75
C PRO A 46 17.30 -20.99 13.39
N SER A 47 17.61 -22.26 13.10
CA SER A 47 17.22 -22.92 11.87
C SER A 47 15.70 -23.11 11.76
N LEU A 48 15.02 -23.38 12.88
CA LEU A 48 13.55 -23.45 12.90
C LEU A 48 12.93 -22.08 12.63
N ALA A 49 13.51 -21.00 13.15
CA ALA A 49 13.07 -19.64 12.83
C ALA A 49 13.25 -19.34 11.35
N LEU A 50 14.43 -19.63 10.78
CA LEU A 50 14.71 -19.48 9.35
C LEU A 50 13.70 -20.25 8.49
N TYR A 51 13.39 -21.50 8.85
CA TYR A 51 12.42 -22.32 8.13
C TYR A 51 11.04 -21.64 8.02
N HIS A 52 10.51 -21.11 9.13
CA HIS A 52 9.22 -20.43 9.12
C HIS A 52 9.26 -19.08 8.39
N LEU A 53 10.35 -18.32 8.53
CA LEU A 53 10.53 -17.06 7.81
C LEU A 53 10.59 -17.29 6.30
N GLU A 54 11.32 -18.30 5.86
CA GLU A 54 11.45 -18.65 4.46
C GLU A 54 10.16 -19.24 3.89
N LYS A 55 9.40 -20.00 4.70
CA LYS A 55 8.05 -20.45 4.34
C LYS A 55 7.13 -19.24 4.11
N LEU A 56 7.11 -18.28 5.03
CA LEU A 56 6.31 -17.06 4.89
C LEU A 56 6.75 -16.21 3.70
N ARG A 57 8.07 -16.13 3.41
CA ARG A 57 8.60 -15.47 2.21
C ARG A 57 8.12 -16.14 0.93
N ARG A 58 8.14 -17.48 0.88
CA ARG A 58 7.63 -18.25 -0.27
C ARG A 58 6.13 -18.08 -0.49
N LEU A 59 5.38 -17.86 0.59
CA LEU A 59 3.95 -17.53 0.54
C LEU A 59 3.68 -16.07 0.16
N GLY A 60 4.72 -15.25 -0.02
CA GLY A 60 4.58 -13.83 -0.35
C GLY A 60 4.15 -12.96 0.83
N LEU A 61 4.27 -13.47 2.06
CA LEU A 61 3.83 -12.79 3.30
C LEU A 61 4.94 -12.03 4.01
N LEU A 62 6.21 -12.36 3.73
CA LEU A 62 7.39 -11.64 4.20
C LEU A 62 8.33 -11.35 3.02
N ASP A 63 9.12 -10.29 3.13
CA ASP A 63 10.25 -10.01 2.22
C ASP A 63 11.55 -9.86 3.01
N ARG A 64 12.69 -9.84 2.32
CA ARG A 64 14.02 -9.70 2.91
C ARG A 64 14.65 -8.37 2.50
N ASP A 65 14.99 -7.56 3.50
CA ASP A 65 15.64 -6.26 3.30
C ASP A 65 17.13 -6.42 2.94
N ILE A 66 17.75 -5.33 2.49
CA ILE A 66 19.18 -5.22 2.13
C ILE A 66 20.11 -5.61 3.30
N HIS A 67 19.65 -5.45 4.54
CA HIS A 67 20.37 -5.82 5.75
C HIS A 67 20.21 -7.30 6.12
N GLY A 68 19.45 -8.07 5.33
CA GLY A 68 19.21 -9.49 5.54
C GLY A 68 18.16 -9.82 6.60
N GLU A 69 17.46 -8.79 7.11
CA GLU A 69 16.30 -8.92 8.00
C GLU A 69 15.02 -9.19 7.22
N TYR A 70 14.05 -9.83 7.88
CA TYR A 70 12.74 -10.07 7.30
C TYR A 70 11.80 -8.92 7.66
N VAL A 71 10.94 -8.53 6.74
CA VAL A 71 9.89 -7.52 6.91
C VAL A 71 8.56 -8.11 6.45
N LEU A 72 7.44 -7.59 6.97
CA LEU A 72 6.13 -7.93 6.42
C LEU A 72 6.16 -7.61 4.93
N ALA A 73 5.80 -8.59 4.10
CA ALA A 73 5.60 -8.27 2.69
C ALA A 73 4.45 -7.29 2.69
N ASP A 74 4.73 -6.07 2.27
CA ASP A 74 3.69 -5.20 1.74
C ASP A 74 3.11 -6.00 0.57
N GLU A 75 2.08 -6.81 0.81
CA GLU A 75 1.17 -7.19 -0.25
C GLU A 75 0.88 -5.88 -0.99
N VAL A 76 1.22 -5.88 -2.28
CA VAL A 76 1.48 -4.72 -3.13
C VAL A 76 2.97 -4.46 -3.39
N LYS A 77 3.51 -5.39 -4.20
CA LYS A 77 4.04 -5.09 -5.54
C LYS A 77 5.06 -3.94 -5.59
N VAL A 78 6.28 -4.34 -5.89
CA VAL A 78 7.40 -3.55 -6.46
C VAL A 78 7.04 -2.78 -7.77
N GLY A 79 5.76 -2.69 -8.15
CA GLY A 79 5.23 -1.83 -9.22
C GLY A 79 4.30 -0.69 -8.74
N VAL A 80 3.89 -0.63 -7.47
CA VAL A 80 2.88 0.33 -6.96
C VAL A 80 3.45 1.28 -5.90
N MET A 81 4.63 1.03 -5.32
CA MET A 81 5.40 2.06 -4.59
C MET A 81 5.75 3.28 -5.44
N ARG A 82 5.55 3.23 -6.76
CA ARG A 82 5.65 4.40 -7.65
C ARG A 82 4.46 5.37 -7.52
N ASN A 83 3.43 5.02 -6.74
CA ASN A 83 2.16 5.74 -6.64
C ASN A 83 1.82 6.20 -5.21
N PHE A 84 2.76 6.20 -4.27
CA PHE A 84 2.52 6.70 -2.92
C PHE A 84 3.59 7.72 -2.54
N VAL A 85 3.15 8.94 -2.22
CA VAL A 85 4.03 9.98 -1.71
C VAL A 85 3.95 9.92 -0.18
N ARG A 86 5.09 9.68 0.48
CA ARG A 86 5.19 9.77 1.94
C ARG A 86 5.37 11.24 2.32
N LEU A 87 4.45 11.78 3.12
CA LEU A 87 4.60 13.08 3.77
C LEU A 87 4.63 12.87 5.29
N GLY A 88 5.84 12.79 5.86
CA GLY A 88 6.04 12.51 7.28
C GLY A 88 5.56 11.11 7.69
N ARG A 89 4.64 11.03 8.67
CA ARG A 89 4.05 9.75 9.16
C ARG A 89 2.85 9.27 8.33
N LEU A 90 2.39 10.05 7.35
CA LEU A 90 1.21 9.76 6.55
C LEU A 90 1.60 9.31 5.14
N VAL A 91 0.98 8.21 4.68
CA VAL A 91 1.13 7.66 3.33
C VAL A 91 -0.08 8.11 2.52
N PHE A 92 0.13 8.96 1.51
CA PHE A 92 -0.94 9.47 0.66
C PHE A 92 -0.92 8.80 -0.71
N PRO A 93 -2.09 8.38 -1.25
CA PRO A 93 -2.19 7.96 -2.65
C PRO A 93 -1.78 9.11 -3.57
N ARG A 94 -0.92 8.86 -4.57
CA ARG A 94 -0.50 9.86 -5.59
C ARG A 94 -1.69 10.56 -6.25
N TYR A 95 -2.81 9.86 -6.42
CA TYR A 95 -4.02 10.42 -6.99
C TYR A 95 -4.63 11.56 -6.16
N LEU A 96 -4.35 11.61 -4.85
CA LEU A 96 -4.74 12.75 -4.02
C LEU A 96 -4.03 14.04 -4.44
N PHE A 97 -2.72 13.95 -4.75
CA PHE A 97 -1.96 15.09 -5.25
C PHE A 97 -2.48 15.58 -6.60
N TYR A 98 -2.82 14.66 -7.50
CA TYR A 98 -3.42 15.03 -8.79
C TYR A 98 -4.81 15.64 -8.62
N ALA A 99 -5.65 15.09 -7.75
CA ALA A 99 -6.97 15.65 -7.46
C ALA A 99 -6.83 17.09 -6.93
N ILE A 100 -5.98 17.32 -5.93
CA ILE A 100 -5.71 18.66 -5.39
C ILE A 100 -5.22 19.59 -6.51
N PHE A 101 -4.25 19.17 -7.31
CA PHE A 101 -3.74 19.98 -8.41
C PHE A 101 -4.84 20.39 -9.40
N PHE A 102 -5.66 19.44 -9.87
CA PHE A 102 -6.73 19.74 -10.83
C PHE A 102 -7.84 20.60 -10.22
N TRP A 103 -8.21 20.39 -8.96
CA TRP A 103 -9.17 21.24 -8.25
C TRP A 103 -8.64 22.67 -8.04
N THR A 104 -7.37 22.80 -7.66
CA THR A 104 -6.71 24.10 -7.52
C THR A 104 -6.58 24.81 -8.88
N ALA A 105 -6.20 24.10 -9.93
CA ALA A 105 -6.09 24.67 -11.28
C ALA A 105 -7.46 25.12 -11.82
N LEU A 106 -8.51 24.33 -11.64
CA LEU A 106 -9.86 24.67 -12.07
C LEU A 106 -10.41 25.89 -11.31
N SER A 107 -10.21 25.93 -9.98
CA SER A 107 -10.64 27.08 -9.17
C SER A 107 -9.87 28.35 -9.51
N ALA A 108 -8.55 28.26 -9.67
CA ALA A 108 -7.72 29.39 -10.10
C ALA A 108 -8.18 29.93 -11.46
N TYR A 109 -8.44 29.04 -12.42
CA TYR A 109 -8.94 29.43 -13.75
C TYR A 109 -10.28 30.16 -13.68
N ILE A 110 -11.25 29.65 -12.92
CA ILE A 110 -12.58 30.29 -12.78
C ILE A 110 -12.45 31.67 -12.11
N VAL A 111 -11.62 31.77 -11.07
CA VAL A 111 -11.39 33.03 -10.35
C VAL A 111 -10.72 34.05 -11.27
N GLU A 112 -9.65 33.65 -11.97
CA GLU A 112 -8.95 34.51 -12.92
C GLU A 112 -9.89 34.96 -14.06
N SER A 113 -10.63 34.03 -14.67
CA SER A 113 -11.55 34.35 -15.76
C SER A 113 -12.64 35.34 -15.31
N THR A 114 -13.13 35.20 -14.08
CA THR A 114 -14.15 36.10 -13.51
C THR A 114 -13.57 37.48 -13.17
N LEU A 115 -12.37 37.53 -12.60
CA LEU A 115 -11.71 38.79 -12.20
C LEU A 115 -11.28 39.64 -13.39
N TRP A 116 -10.78 39.00 -14.45
CA TRP A 116 -10.29 39.68 -15.65
C TRP A 116 -11.35 39.80 -16.76
N GLY A 117 -12.57 39.31 -16.52
CA GLY A 117 -13.67 39.36 -17.49
C GLY A 117 -13.42 38.54 -18.75
N LEU A 118 -12.56 37.52 -18.67
CA LEU A 118 -12.28 36.61 -19.78
C LEU A 118 -13.47 35.66 -19.96
N GLY A 119 -13.77 35.31 -21.20
CA GLY A 119 -14.80 34.31 -21.50
C GLY A 119 -14.41 32.93 -20.97
N LEU A 120 -15.39 32.19 -20.46
CA LEU A 120 -15.17 30.82 -19.98
C LEU A 120 -15.01 29.86 -21.16
N ASP A 121 -13.80 29.33 -21.34
CA ASP A 121 -13.57 28.16 -22.20
C ASP A 121 -14.21 26.91 -21.55
N TYR A 122 -15.38 26.53 -22.11
CA TYR A 122 -16.11 25.35 -21.66
C TYR A 122 -15.37 24.04 -21.92
N THR A 123 -14.54 23.96 -22.96
CA THR A 123 -13.75 22.76 -23.27
C THR A 123 -12.69 22.53 -22.19
N LEU A 124 -12.01 23.60 -21.76
CA LEU A 124 -11.03 23.53 -20.68
C LEU A 124 -11.70 23.13 -19.36
N ILE A 125 -12.86 23.72 -19.03
CA ILE A 125 -13.60 23.40 -17.81
C ILE A 125 -14.02 21.91 -17.80
N ILE A 126 -14.63 21.42 -18.88
CA ILE A 126 -15.09 20.03 -18.96
C ILE A 126 -13.92 19.06 -18.84
N LEU A 127 -12.82 19.29 -19.56
CA LEU A 127 -11.66 18.41 -19.55
C LEU A 127 -11.00 18.37 -18.16
N THR A 128 -10.85 19.53 -17.53
CA THR A 128 -10.26 19.65 -16.19
C THR A 128 -11.15 19.03 -15.12
N LEU A 129 -12.47 19.19 -15.24
CA LEU A 129 -13.45 18.57 -14.35
C LEU A 129 -13.45 17.03 -14.47
N CYS A 130 -13.37 16.49 -15.69
CA CYS A 130 -13.21 15.06 -15.92
C CYS A 130 -11.92 14.52 -15.27
N ALA A 131 -10.80 15.22 -15.45
CA ALA A 131 -9.52 14.85 -14.83
C ALA A 131 -9.57 14.90 -13.30
N ALA A 132 -10.16 15.96 -12.72
CA ALA A 132 -10.36 16.10 -11.28
C ALA A 132 -11.25 14.98 -10.72
N SER A 133 -12.34 14.65 -11.42
CA SER A 133 -13.28 13.59 -11.01
C SER A 133 -12.62 12.21 -11.04
N ALA A 134 -11.91 11.88 -12.12
CA ALA A 134 -11.23 10.60 -12.27
C ALA A 134 -10.14 10.40 -11.20
N THR A 135 -9.34 11.44 -10.94
CA THR A 135 -8.28 11.38 -9.93
C THR A 135 -8.83 11.34 -8.51
N THR A 136 -9.93 12.03 -8.23
CA THR A 136 -10.63 11.95 -6.94
C THR A 136 -11.22 10.56 -6.72
N TYR A 137 -11.81 9.95 -7.76
CA TYR A 137 -12.32 8.58 -7.71
C TYR A 137 -11.22 7.56 -7.39
N GLU A 138 -10.08 7.63 -8.10
CA GLU A 138 -8.94 6.75 -7.84
C GLU A 138 -8.34 6.97 -6.44
N ALA A 139 -8.32 8.22 -5.95
CA ALA A 139 -7.91 8.52 -4.59
C ALA A 139 -8.86 7.91 -3.54
N ALA A 140 -10.17 8.02 -3.74
CA ALA A 140 -11.19 7.45 -2.85
C ALA A 140 -11.16 5.91 -2.85
N ARG A 141 -11.01 5.30 -4.03
CA ARG A 141 -10.84 3.86 -4.18
C ARG A 141 -9.58 3.37 -3.46
N ALA A 142 -8.44 4.02 -3.69
CA ALA A 142 -7.19 3.68 -3.03
C ALA A 142 -7.25 3.83 -1.50
N TRP A 143 -8.10 4.73 -0.98
CA TRP A 143 -8.34 4.86 0.46
C TRP A 143 -9.20 3.71 0.99
N LYS A 144 -10.25 3.33 0.25
CA LYS A 144 -11.15 2.23 0.63
C LYS A 144 -10.42 0.89 0.69
N ASP A 145 -9.53 0.63 -0.27
CA ASP A 145 -8.72 -0.60 -0.33
C ASP A 145 -7.67 -0.70 0.80
N ARG A 146 -7.45 0.37 1.58
CA ARG A 146 -6.55 0.39 2.76
C ARG A 146 -7.30 0.25 4.09
N LEU A 147 -8.62 0.45 4.12
CA LEU A 147 -9.47 0.43 5.32
C LEU A 147 -10.30 -0.87 5.47
N LEU A 148 -10.26 -1.76 4.48
CA LEU A 148 -10.84 -3.11 4.49
C LEU A 148 -9.72 -4.14 4.43
#